data_AF-A0A3A5XKL8-F1
#
_entry.id   AF-A0A3A5XKL8-F1
#
_cell.length_a   1.000
_cell.length_b   1.000
_cell.length_c   1.000
_cell.angle_alpha   90.00
_cell.angle_beta   90.00
_cell.angle_gamma   90.00
#
_symmetry.space_group_name_H-M   'P 1'
#
loop_
_entity.id
_entity.type
_entity.pdbx_description
1 polymer ?
#
loop_
_entity_poly.entity_id
_entity_poly.type
_entity_poly.pdbx_seq_one_letter_code
_entity_poly.pdbx_strand_id
1 'polypeptide(L)' 'MTAYDLKNIASAGGNIVVSAKDFSAYDLKNIAENGVATKAKLTIKNAGGLSGYDCKNIASANPGNVTFDFSE' A
#
# COMPACT_ATOMS: atom_id res chain seq x y z
N MET A 1 4.05 -4.45 -13.64
CA MET A 1 4.34 -3.18 -12.95
C MET A 1 5.15 -3.52 -11.72
N THR A 2 6.29 -2.87 -11.47
CA THR A 2 7.12 -3.15 -10.30
C THR A 2 6.68 -2.31 -9.09
N ALA A 3 7.14 -2.66 -7.88
CA ALA A 3 6.93 -1.83 -6.70
C ALA A 3 7.56 -0.42 -6.85
N TYR A 4 8.64 -0.32 -7.63
CA TYR A 4 9.30 0.95 -7.94
C TYR A 4 8.42 1.86 -8.81
N ASP A 5 7.76 1.29 -9.83
CA ASP A 5 6.83 2.05 -10.67
C ASP A 5 5.63 2.53 -9.84
N LEU A 6 5.10 1.66 -8.98
CA LEU A 6 3.95 1.97 -8.13
C LEU A 6 4.25 3.07 -7.12
N LYS A 7 5.41 3.06 -6.46
CA LYS A 7 5.75 4.16 -5.54
C LYS A 7 5.89 5.49 -6.28
N ASN A 8 6.40 5.51 -7.52
CA ASN A 8 6.50 6.73 -8.33
C ASN A 8 5.11 7.26 -8.72
N ILE A 9 4.17 6.37 -9.03
CA ILE A 9 2.76 6.73 -9.25
C ILE A 9 2.15 7.35 -7.98
N ALA A 10 2.37 6.75 -6.81
CA ALA A 10 1.89 7.30 -5.54
C ALA A 10 2.48 8.69 -5.24
N SER A 11 3.79 8.88 -5.50
CA SER A 11 4.46 10.18 -5.37
C SER A 11 3.93 11.24 -6.32
N ALA A 12 3.39 10.85 -7.48
CA ALA A 12 2.71 11.76 -8.39
C ALA A 12 1.23 12.03 -8.00
N GLY A 13 0.72 11.37 -6.95
CA GLY A 13 -0.67 11.51 -6.47
C GLY A 13 -1.65 10.49 -7.05
N GLY A 14 -1.16 9.47 -7.76
CA GLY A 14 -1.99 8.40 -8.28
C GLY A 14 -2.48 7.45 -7.18
N ASN A 15 -3.77 7.13 -7.20
CA ASN A 15 -4.33 6.10 -6.33
C ASN A 15 -4.07 4.70 -6.91
N ILE A 16 -3.80 3.74 -6.03
CA ILE A 16 -3.32 2.42 -6.40
C ILE A 16 -4.21 1.36 -5.76
N VAL A 17 -4.53 0.32 -6.54
CA VAL A 17 -5.17 -0.91 -6.08
C VAL A 17 -4.29 -2.09 -6.48
N VAL A 18 -3.85 -2.88 -5.52
CA VAL A 18 -2.94 -4.02 -5.70
C VAL A 18 -3.36 -5.20 -4.83
N SER A 19 -2.87 -6.40 -5.13
CA SER A 19 -3.04 -7.57 -4.27
C SER A 19 -1.82 -7.76 -3.37
N ALA A 20 -2.03 -8.12 -2.10
CA ALA A 20 -0.96 -8.54 -1.20
C ALA A 20 -0.25 -9.83 -1.64
N LYS A 21 -0.83 -10.58 -2.59
CA LYS A 21 -0.20 -11.77 -3.18
C LYS A 21 0.96 -11.43 -4.13
N ASP A 22 0.97 -10.20 -4.66
CA ASP A 22 1.91 -9.79 -5.71
C ASP A 22 3.13 -9.01 -5.16
N PHE A 23 3.06 -8.55 -3.91
CA PHE A 23 4.04 -7.65 -3.31
C PHE A 23 4.33 -8.03 -1.87
N SER A 24 5.59 -7.86 -1.45
CA SER A 24 5.94 -8.06 -0.03
C SER A 24 5.33 -6.95 0.84
N ALA A 25 5.21 -7.19 2.14
CA ALA A 25 4.82 -6.15 3.10
C ALA A 25 5.74 -4.92 3.06
N TYR A 26 7.03 -5.13 2.78
CA TYR A 26 8.00 -4.06 2.62
C TYR A 26 7.73 -3.20 1.36
N ASP A 27 7.38 -3.84 0.24
CA ASP A 27 7.00 -3.14 -0.99
C ASP A 27 5.75 -2.30 -0.79
N LEU A 28 4.71 -2.88 -0.16
CA LEU A 28 3.44 -2.19 0.12
C LEU A 28 3.64 -0.99 1.05
N LYS A 29 4.50 -1.14 2.07
CA LYS A 29 4.89 -0.03 2.95
C LYS A 29 5.58 1.08 2.16
N ASN A 30 6.55 0.74 1.31
CA ASN A 30 7.26 1.73 0.49
C ASN A 30 6.33 2.47 -0.47
N ILE A 31 5.37 1.77 -1.09
CA ILE A 31 4.37 2.40 -1.96
C ILE A 31 3.51 3.39 -1.14
N ALA A 32 3.04 2.97 0.03
CA ALA A 32 2.25 3.83 0.92
C ALA A 32 3.02 5.09 1.34
N GLU A 33 4.26 4.93 1.83
CA GLU A 33 5.15 6.01 2.28
C GLU A 33 5.35 7.09 1.22
N ASN A 34 5.50 6.68 -0.03
CA ASN A 34 5.72 7.60 -1.16
C ASN A 34 4.45 8.37 -1.57
N GLY A 35 3.28 8.00 -1.06
CA GLY A 35 2.01 8.69 -1.25
C GLY A 35 1.69 9.75 -0.19
N VAL A 36 2.53 9.95 0.82
CA VAL A 36 2.24 10.86 1.96
C VAL A 36 2.05 12.31 1.52
N ALA A 37 2.99 12.83 0.72
CA ALA A 37 2.97 14.25 0.32
C ALA A 37 1.73 14.60 -0.54
N THR A 38 1.21 13.62 -1.28
CA THR A 38 0.10 13.79 -2.21
C THR A 38 -1.24 13.28 -1.68
N LYS A 39 -1.24 12.64 -0.50
CA LYS A 39 -2.40 11.92 0.06
C LYS A 39 -2.95 10.85 -0.90
N ALA A 40 -2.07 10.23 -1.69
CA ALA A 40 -2.44 9.13 -2.56
C ALA A 40 -2.95 7.95 -1.73
N LYS A 41 -3.99 7.29 -2.24
CA LYS A 41 -4.63 6.14 -1.58
C LYS A 41 -4.06 4.83 -2.10
N LEU A 42 -3.80 3.91 -1.17
CA LEU A 42 -3.39 2.54 -1.48
C LEU A 42 -4.47 1.57 -0.97
N THR A 43 -5.09 0.82 -1.87
CA THR A 43 -5.98 -0.29 -1.52
C THR A 43 -5.26 -1.62 -1.74
N ILE A 44 -5.19 -2.42 -0.69
CA ILE A 44 -4.51 -3.72 -0.67
C ILE A 44 -5.57 -4.80 -0.58
N LYS A 45 -5.77 -5.52 -1.68
CA LYS A 45 -6.62 -6.69 -1.82
C LYS A 45 -5.97 -7.94 -1.25
N ASN A 46 -6.78 -8.95 -0.94
CA ASN A 46 -6.32 -10.23 -0.39
C ASN A 46 -5.45 -10.02 0.87
N ALA A 47 -5.83 -9.05 1.72
CA ALA A 47 -5.00 -8.61 2.84
C ALA A 47 -4.85 -9.68 3.94
N GLY A 48 -5.64 -10.75 3.91
CA GLY A 48 -5.54 -11.89 4.84
C GLY A 48 -4.18 -12.61 4.81
N GLY A 49 -3.36 -12.40 3.77
CA GLY A 49 -1.98 -12.89 3.72
C GLY A 49 -0.96 -12.07 4.52
N LEU A 50 -1.33 -10.88 5.00
CA LEU A 50 -0.47 -10.01 5.80
C LEU A 50 -0.68 -10.27 7.30
N SER A 51 0.39 -10.17 8.08
CA SER A 51 0.23 -10.17 9.53
C SER A 51 -0.39 -8.86 10.03
N GLY A 52 -1.00 -8.87 11.22
CA GLY A 52 -1.49 -7.64 11.84
C GLY A 52 -0.38 -6.60 12.08
N TYR A 53 0.87 -7.05 12.29
CA TYR A 53 2.04 -6.18 12.39
C TYR A 53 2.37 -5.51 11.06
N ASP A 54 2.32 -6.26 9.96
CA ASP A 54 2.53 -5.71 8.61
C ASP A 54 1.47 -4.66 8.29
N CYS A 55 0.20 -4.98 8.53
CA CYS A 55 -0.90 -4.04 8.32
C CYS A 55 -0.71 -2.73 9.10
N LYS A 56 -0.35 -2.83 10.39
CA LYS A 56 -0.04 -1.66 11.22
C LYS A 56 1.11 -0.83 10.64
N ASN A 57 2.20 -1.48 10.23
CA ASN A 57 3.38 -0.79 9.69
C ASN A 57 3.10 -0.10 8.35
N ILE A 58 2.38 -0.76 7.46
CA ILE A 58 1.97 -0.19 6.16
C ILE A 58 1.02 0.99 6.39
N ALA A 59 0.01 0.84 7.25
CA ALA A 59 -0.93 1.92 7.59
C ALA A 59 -0.21 3.14 8.19
N SER A 60 0.78 2.90 9.06
CA SER A 60 1.56 3.97 9.71
C SER A 60 2.44 4.74 8.73
N ALA A 61 2.80 4.14 7.59
CA ALA A 61 3.59 4.80 6.55
C ALA A 61 2.78 5.87 5.80
N ASN A 62 1.44 5.77 5.75
CA ASN A 62 0.58 6.81 5.18
C ASN A 62 -0.79 6.83 5.91
N PRO A 63 -0.84 7.45 7.11
CA PRO A 63 -2.00 7.37 7.99
C PRO A 63 -3.29 7.86 7.33
N GLY A 64 -4.34 7.05 7.38
CA GLY A 64 -5.66 7.36 6.83
C GLY A 64 -5.82 7.18 5.32
N ASN A 65 -4.76 6.80 4.60
CA ASN A 65 -4.80 6.62 3.13
C ASN A 65 -4.53 5.18 2.67
N VAL A 66 -4.45 4.22 3.61
CA VAL A 66 -4.32 2.79 3.29
C VAL A 66 -5.62 2.07 3.64
N THR A 67 -6.16 1.31 2.69
CA THR A 67 -7.32 0.43 2.87
C THR A 67 -6.90 -1.02 2.71
N PHE A 68 -7.22 -1.86 3.68
CA PHE A 68 -6.99 -3.30 3.62
C PHE A 68 -8.32 -4.00 3.36
N ASP A 69 -8.39 -4.75 2.27
CA ASP A 69 -9.55 -5.55 1.92
C ASP A 69 -9.30 -7.00 2.33
N PHE A 70 -9.98 -7.40 3.41
CA PHE A 70 -10.01 -8.76 3.95
C PHE A 70 -11.25 -9.54 3.49
N SER A 71 -12.07 -8.98 2.60
CA SER A 71 -13.28 -9.63 2.07
C SER A 71 -12.99 -10.54 0.87
N GLU A 72 -11.82 -10.38 0.24
CA GLU A 72 -11.30 -11.23 -0.83
C GLU A 72 -10.37 -12.35 -0.34
#